data_AF-A0A6H1X400-F1
#
_entry.id   AF-A0A6H1X400-F1
#
_cell.length_a   1.000
_cell.length_b   1.000
_cell.length_c   1.000
_cell.angle_alpha   90.00
_cell.angle_beta   90.00
_cell.angle_gamma   90.00
#
_symmetry.space_group_name_H-M   'P 1'
#
loop_
_entity.id
_entity.type
_entity.pdbx_description
1 polymer ?
#
loop_
_entity_poly.entity_id
_entity_poly.type
_entity_poly.pdbx_seq_one_letter_code
_entity_poly.pdbx_strand_id
1 'polypeptide(L)' 'MGIQVVLGIVLILAIMPQDSKSAVPSQFGGEGSQSYFKPKGKEAFLGRVTKIAAVLFFLNALALVMVNK' A
#
# COMPACT_ATOMS: atom_id res chain seq x y z
N MET A 1 18.42 -8.48 9.75
CA MET A 1 18.45 -7.45 8.68
C MET A 1 18.02 -7.98 7.30
N GLY A 2 18.47 -9.16 6.86
CA GLY A 2 18.12 -9.69 5.52
C GLY A 2 16.62 -9.83 5.22
N ILE A 3 15.82 -10.30 6.19
CA ILE A 3 14.36 -10.44 6.05
C ILE A 3 13.68 -9.09 5.80
N GLN A 4 14.15 -8.02 6.45
CA GLN A 4 13.61 -6.66 6.28
C GLN A 4 13.85 -6.14 4.86
N VAL A 5 15.04 -6.39 4.30
CA VAL A 5 15.39 -5.98 2.94
C VAL A 5 14.53 -6.70 1.91
N VAL A 6 14.34 -8.02 2.06
CA VAL A 6 13.49 -8.81 1.16
C VAL A 6 12.04 -8.34 1.21
N LEU A 7 11.49 -8.12 2.42
CA LEU A 7 10.12 -7.59 2.57
C LEU A 7 9.96 -6.19 1.96
N GLY A 8 10.99 -5.34 2.09
CA GLY A 8 11.01 -4.01 1.47
C GLY A 8 10.96 -4.07 -0.06
N ILE A 9 11.77 -4.94 -0.68
CA ILE A 9 11.76 -5.12 -2.14
C ILE A 9 10.39 -5.63 -2.62
N VAL A 10 9.81 -6.61 -1.93
CA VAL A 10 8.48 -7.14 -2.24
C VAL A 10 7.40 -6.05 -2.15
N LEU A 11 7.48 -5.17 -1.14
CA LEU A 11 6.58 -4.04 -1.02
C LEU A 11 6.73 -3.03 -2.15
N ILE A 12 7.95 -2.68 -2.54
CA ILE A 12 8.20 -1.77 -3.67
C ILE A 12 7.59 -2.33 -4.95
N LEU A 13 7.83 -3.62 -5.25
CA LEU A 13 7.28 -4.28 -6.43
C LEU A 13 5.75 -4.42 -6.37
N ALA A 14 5.18 -4.59 -5.18
CA ALA A 14 3.73 -4.66 -5.00
C ALA A 14 3.06 -3.29 -5.17
N ILE A 15 3.66 -2.23 -4.63
CA ILE A 15 3.11 -0.86 -4.59
C ILE A 15 3.23 -0.15 -5.93
N MET A 16 4.35 -0.28 -6.66
CA MET A 16 4.55 0.41 -7.94
C MET A 16 3.38 0.22 -8.94
N PRO A 17 2.87 -1.01 -9.15
CA PRO A 17 1.70 -1.24 -10.01
C PRO A 17 0.39 -0.63 -9.51
N GLN A 18 0.30 -0.18 -8.25
CA GLN A 18 -0.89 0.45 -7.67
C GLN A 18 -0.95 1.96 -7.88
N ASP A 19 0.15 2.63 -8.26
CA ASP A 19 0.18 4.09 -8.41
C ASP A 19 -0.68 4.60 -9.58
N SER A 20 -1.09 3.74 -10.51
CA SER A 20 -1.82 4.12 -11.71
C SER A 20 -3.32 3.83 -11.64
N LYS A 21 -4.07 4.55 -10.79
CA LYS A 21 -5.48 4.89 -11.06
C LYS A 21 -6.07 5.89 -10.06
N SER A 22 -5.34 6.96 -9.79
CA SER A 22 -6.05 8.19 -9.39
C SER A 22 -6.73 8.71 -10.65
N ALA A 23 -7.99 8.34 -10.87
CA ALA A 23 -8.88 9.13 -11.72
C ALA A 23 -8.99 10.49 -11.02
N VAL A 24 -8.09 11.40 -11.37
CA VAL A 24 -8.12 12.79 -10.93
C VAL A 24 -9.44 13.37 -11.44
N PRO A 25 -10.40 13.59 -10.52
CA PRO A 25 -10.69 14.95 -10.11
C PRO A 25 -10.95 15.12 -8.59
N SER A 26 -10.34 14.30 -7.72
CA SER A 26 -10.55 14.39 -6.26
C SER A 26 -9.58 15.29 -5.48
N GLN A 27 -8.63 15.94 -6.17
CA GLN A 27 -7.70 16.91 -5.57
C GLN A 27 -8.08 18.37 -5.83
N PHE A 28 -9.13 18.64 -6.61
CA PHE A 28 -9.71 19.96 -6.80
C PHE A 28 -11.15 19.92 -6.31
N GLY A 29 -11.43 20.57 -5.17
CA GLY A 29 -12.71 20.51 -4.46
C GLY A 29 -13.91 20.95 -5.31
N GLY A 30 -14.67 19.97 -5.80
CA GLY A 30 -15.99 20.16 -6.37
C GLY A 30 -17.05 19.56 -5.45
N GLU A 31 -17.68 20.40 -4.63
CA GLU A 31 -18.97 20.10 -3.99
C GLU A 31 -19.98 19.75 -5.08
N GLY A 32 -20.32 18.46 -5.21
CA GLY A 32 -21.34 18.01 -6.15
C GLY A 32 -20.97 16.69 -6.84
N SER A 33 -21.37 15.59 -6.21
CA SER A 33 -21.57 14.30 -6.91
C SER A 33 -20.34 13.69 -7.58
N GLN A 34 -19.16 13.74 -6.94
CA GLN A 34 -18.02 12.95 -7.41
C GLN A 34 -18.36 11.46 -7.25
N SER A 35 -18.63 10.79 -8.37
CA SER A 35 -18.95 9.37 -8.41
C SER A 35 -17.73 8.58 -7.91
N TYR A 36 -17.75 8.19 -6.63
CA TYR A 36 -16.74 7.35 -6.01
C TYR A 36 -16.84 5.95 -6.60
N PHE A 37 -16.13 5.72 -7.69
CA PHE A 37 -15.97 4.37 -8.24
C PHE A 37 -15.08 3.57 -7.31
N LYS A 38 -15.70 2.79 -6.43
CA LYS A 38 -15.00 1.81 -5.60
C LYS A 38 -14.17 0.90 -6.53
N PRO A 39 -12.85 0.75 -6.32
CA PRO A 39 -12.04 -0.15 -7.11
C PRO A 39 -12.67 -1.55 -7.08
N LYS A 40 -12.94 -2.15 -8.23
CA LYS A 40 -13.50 -3.50 -8.35
C LYS A 40 -12.48 -4.45 -8.97
N GLY A 41 -12.42 -5.68 -8.47
CA GLY A 41 -11.55 -6.74 -9.02
C GLY A 41 -10.09 -6.66 -8.55
N LYS A 42 -9.16 -6.66 -9.51
CA LYS A 42 -7.71 -6.83 -9.28
C LYS A 42 -7.10 -5.71 -8.44
N GLU A 43 -7.56 -4.46 -8.62
CA GLU A 43 -7.08 -3.29 -7.87
C GLU A 43 -7.43 -3.37 -6.37
N ALA A 44 -8.66 -3.79 -6.04
CA ALA A 44 -9.06 -3.98 -4.65
C ALA A 44 -8.31 -5.14 -3.98
N PHE A 45 -7.97 -6.18 -4.74
CA PHE A 45 -7.17 -7.30 -4.26
C PHE A 45 -5.71 -6.87 -3.99
N LEU A 46 -5.05 -6.21 -4.95
CA LEU A 46 -3.69 -5.69 -4.78
C LEU A 46 -3.60 -4.70 -3.61
N GLY A 47 -4.58 -3.81 -3.45
CA GLY A 47 -4.63 -2.86 -2.34
C GLY A 47 -4.79 -3.55 -0.96
N ARG A 48 -5.56 -4.64 -0.88
CA ARG A 48 -5.69 -5.43 0.37
C ARG A 48 -4.39 -6.17 0.70
N VAL A 49 -3.79 -6.83 -0.29
CA VAL A 49 -2.52 -7.56 -0.13
C VAL A 49 -1.42 -6.62 0.35
N THR A 50 -1.37 -5.41 -0.21
CA THR A 50 -0.37 -4.40 0.14
C THR A 50 -0.56 -3.84 1.53
N LYS A 51 -1.81 -3.59 1.96
CA LYS A 51 -2.07 -3.21 3.35
C LYS A 51 -1.58 -4.27 4.33
N ILE A 52 -1.85 -5.54 4.05
CA ILE A 52 -1.39 -6.65 4.90
C ILE A 52 0.15 -6.73 4.91
N ALA A 53 0.78 -6.66 3.73
CA ALA A 53 2.23 -6.68 3.60
C ALA A 53 2.91 -5.48 4.32
N ALA A 54 2.32 -4.29 4.24
CA ALA A 54 2.82 -3.09 4.90
C ALA A 54 2.76 -3.21 6.43
N VAL A 55 1.65 -3.74 6.97
CA VAL A 55 1.53 -4.00 8.41
C VAL A 55 2.57 -5.02 8.87
N LEU A 56 2.75 -6.12 8.14
CA LEU A 56 3.74 -7.13 8.46
C LEU A 56 5.18 -6.59 8.42
N PHE A 57 5.52 -5.76 7.42
CA PHE A 57 6.82 -5.10 7.34
C PHE A 57 7.06 -4.18 8.54
N PHE A 58 6.06 -3.40 8.93
CA PHE A 58 6.15 -2.46 10.04
C PHE A 58 6.32 -3.17 11.39
N LEU A 59 5.56 -4.25 11.60
CA LEU A 59 5.72 -5.11 12.79
C LEU A 59 7.09 -5.76 12.83
N ASN A 60 7.60 -6.24 11.69
CA ASN A 60 8.94 -6.81 11.62
C ASN A 60 10.03 -5.75 11.86
N ALA A 61 9.81 -4.50 11.42
CA ALA A 61 10.71 -3.37 11.71
C ALA A 61 10.78 -3.09 13.21
N LEU A 62 9.63 -3.03 13.88
CA LEU A 62 9.52 -2.82 15.33
C LEU A 62 10.18 -3.96 16.11
N ALA A 63 9.91 -5.20 15.72
CA ALA A 63 10.54 -6.37 16.32
C ALA A 63 12.06 -6.34 16.15
N LEU A 64 12.56 -5.94 14.97
CA LEU A 64 13.99 -5.81 14.72
C LEU A 64 14.62 -4.70 15.57
N VAL A 65 13.95 -3.57 15.77
CA VAL A 65 14.42 -2.52 16.70
C VAL A 65 14.43 -3.00 18.15
N MET A 66 13.45 -3.79 18.58
CA MET A 66 13.39 -4.32 19.94
C MET A 66 14.41 -5.42 20.21
N VAL A 67 14.63 -6.32 19.25
CA VAL A 67 15.57 -7.44 19.37
C VAL A 67 17.02 -6.97 19.19
N ASN A 68 17.25 -5.97 18.33
CA ASN A 68 18.57 -5.43 18.02
C ASN A 68 18.91 -4.23 18.94
N LYS A 69 18.49 -4.32 20.21
CA LYS A 69 18.86 -3.42 21.30
C LYS A 69 20.33 -3.59 21.69
#